data_AF-R9K8L1-F1
#
_entry.id   AF-R9K8L1-F1
#
_cell.length_a   1.000
_cell.length_b   1.000
_cell.length_c   1.000
_cell.angle_alpha   90.00
_cell.angle_beta   90.00
_cell.angle_gamma   90.00
#
_symmetry.space_group_name_H-M   'P 1'
#
loop_
_entity.id
_entity.type
_entity.pdbx_description
1 polymer ?
#
loop_
_entity_poly.entity_id
_entity_poly.type
_entity_poly.pdbx_seq_one_letter_code
_entity_poly.pdbx_strand_id
1 'polypeptide(L)'
;MKNGVQRFGKFLSAMIMPNIGALIAFGFLAAFFNGSGWIPHEGFATIFSAILVYLIPILIASTGGKLIGGERGSVVAAIAVVGAVMSDPDTTMLMAAMIMGPLAGFCIKKFDDAMEGHMPAGFEMLINNFSVGILGMLLAMFGFLAVGPLMNVILGILSAGVRFLVEHSVLPLIAVFIEPAKVLFLNNALNHGIFTPIATAQAAETGRSIMYMLEANPGPGLGVLLAYMFFCKDQETKQSAPGAVIIHLLGGIHEIYFPYILMNPFVIVGPILGNVAAIFWFNLTGCGLVGPASPGSIIAYLMMAPGDKIVQIVIGVVIATVISFVVSSAIVRRAKGKSLEEAQEEMASRKAQAKGTAAPAAITSAEGVKKVVFACDAGMGSSAMGATKFRNRIKANRPDLTVINTSVDTIPQDCDIAVVQVTLVERARKCVPHAQIVTINNFLADPALDTLFEQLSAAGGQENNAPQPAGGAAEKPSANSGKEILVKDGIKLNLKPVSKEDAIRAAGELLTKLGYVDASYIDAMQEREKLLTTYMGLGVAIPHGTSQAKGTVKKTGIVVMQYPEGVAFGEDKAQLIFGIAGVGDEHLELLEKICGMLEDEETLEEFKKTNDIGWVMEKLK
;
A
#
# COMPACT_ATOMS: atom_id res chain seq x y z
N MET A 1 5.76 -13.23 -21.89
CA MET A 1 5.85 -11.77 -22.19
C MET A 1 5.02 -10.89 -21.23
N LYS A 2 3.73 -11.16 -20.95
CA LYS A 2 2.89 -10.33 -20.05
C LYS A 2 3.52 -10.01 -18.68
N ASN A 3 4.10 -11.00 -18.00
CA ASN A 3 4.73 -10.80 -16.69
C ASN A 3 6.02 -9.95 -16.73
N GLY A 4 6.76 -9.99 -17.85
CA GLY A 4 8.01 -9.23 -18.00
C GLY A 4 7.75 -7.73 -18.19
N VAL A 5 6.83 -7.40 -19.09
CA VAL A 5 6.43 -6.00 -19.35
C VAL A 5 5.82 -5.37 -18.10
N GLN A 6 4.98 -6.10 -17.37
CA GLN A 6 4.43 -5.62 -16.10
C GLN A 6 5.50 -5.42 -15.04
N ARG A 7 6.45 -6.35 -14.87
CA ARG A 7 7.56 -6.18 -13.90
C ARG A 7 8.42 -4.97 -14.25
N PHE A 8 8.73 -4.77 -15.53
CA PHE A 8 9.48 -3.62 -15.99
C PHE A 8 8.75 -2.30 -15.72
N GLY A 9 7.48 -2.18 -16.12
CA GLY A 9 6.68 -0.98 -15.87
C GLY A 9 6.49 -0.66 -14.39
N LYS A 10 6.34 -1.68 -13.53
CA LYS A 10 6.29 -1.51 -12.07
C LYS A 10 7.60 -0.97 -11.52
N PHE A 11 8.73 -1.52 -11.97
CA PHE A 11 10.05 -1.07 -11.54
C PHE A 11 10.28 0.41 -11.90
N LEU A 12 9.98 0.80 -13.13
CA LEU A 12 10.04 2.21 -13.56
C LEU A 12 9.11 3.12 -12.74
N SER A 13 7.89 2.66 -12.44
CA SER A 13 6.95 3.42 -11.60
C SER A 13 7.47 3.59 -10.18
N ALA A 14 8.10 2.56 -9.60
CA ALA A 14 8.65 2.60 -8.25
C ALA A 14 9.81 3.60 -8.11
N MET A 15 10.49 3.93 -9.21
CA MET A 15 11.52 4.97 -9.24
C MET A 15 10.92 6.39 -9.25
N ILE A 16 9.73 6.57 -9.83
CA ILE A 16 9.14 7.89 -10.03
C ILE A 16 8.13 8.25 -8.94
N MET A 17 7.31 7.29 -8.49
CA MET A 17 6.23 7.55 -7.51
C MET A 17 6.69 8.23 -6.22
N PRO A 18 7.79 7.81 -5.56
CA PRO A 18 8.28 8.49 -4.35
C PRO A 18 8.70 9.95 -4.60
N ASN A 19 8.96 10.31 -5.86
CA ASN A 19 9.47 11.61 -6.29
C ASN A 19 8.41 12.48 -6.98
N ILE A 20 7.13 12.04 -7.01
CA ILE A 20 6.04 12.79 -7.63
C ILE A 20 5.88 14.18 -7.01
N GLY A 21 6.11 14.34 -5.70
CA GLY A 21 6.06 15.65 -5.05
C GLY A 21 7.04 16.66 -5.65
N ALA A 22 8.25 16.22 -6.03
CA ALA A 22 9.22 17.08 -6.70
C ALA A 22 8.80 17.45 -8.13
N LEU A 23 8.20 16.49 -8.87
CA LEU A 23 7.63 16.73 -10.20
C LEU A 23 6.42 17.68 -10.16
N ILE A 24 5.59 17.61 -9.13
CA ILE A 24 4.47 18.54 -8.91
C ILE A 24 4.99 19.94 -8.56
N ALA A 25 5.98 20.04 -7.66
CA ALA A 25 6.60 21.31 -7.31
C ALA A 25 7.22 21.99 -8.54
N PHE A 26 7.91 21.21 -9.37
CA PHE A 26 8.38 21.62 -10.69
C PHE A 26 7.22 22.13 -11.57
N GLY A 27 6.15 21.36 -11.69
CA GLY A 27 4.97 21.72 -12.48
C GLY A 27 4.34 23.03 -12.02
N PHE A 28 4.25 23.29 -10.71
CA PHE A 28 3.77 24.58 -10.20
C PHE A 28 4.71 25.72 -10.54
N LEU A 29 6.02 25.56 -10.35
CA LEU A 29 6.98 26.61 -10.70
C LEU A 29 6.89 26.95 -12.19
N ALA A 30 6.75 25.94 -13.05
CA ALA A 30 6.54 26.11 -14.48
C ALA A 30 5.20 26.80 -14.79
N ALA A 31 4.11 26.36 -14.16
CA ALA A 31 2.77 26.88 -14.39
C ALA A 31 2.63 28.35 -13.95
N PHE A 32 3.25 28.74 -12.83
CA PHE A 32 3.14 30.09 -12.32
C PHE A 32 4.17 31.02 -12.95
N PHE A 33 5.46 30.68 -12.92
CA PHE A 33 6.52 31.66 -13.10
C PHE A 33 7.27 31.58 -14.44
N ASN A 34 7.02 30.57 -15.25
CA ASN A 34 7.62 30.50 -16.59
C ASN A 34 7.05 31.61 -17.50
N GLY A 35 7.68 31.88 -18.65
CA GLY A 35 7.28 32.95 -19.58
C GLY A 35 5.82 32.87 -20.07
N SER A 36 5.25 31.66 -20.15
CA SER A 36 3.84 31.38 -20.46
C SER A 36 2.98 31.06 -19.22
N GLY A 37 3.55 31.25 -18.04
CA GLY A 37 2.92 30.99 -16.76
C GLY A 37 1.89 32.03 -16.38
N TRP A 38 1.16 31.76 -15.29
CA TRP A 38 0.08 32.59 -14.80
C TRP A 38 0.57 33.95 -14.26
N ILE A 39 1.77 33.97 -13.66
CA ILE A 39 2.43 35.14 -13.09
C ILE A 39 3.94 35.04 -13.37
N PRO A 40 4.38 35.29 -14.63
CA PRO A 40 5.78 35.08 -15.04
C PRO A 40 6.79 35.86 -14.18
N HIS A 41 7.93 35.23 -13.83
CA HIS A 41 8.99 35.87 -13.06
C HIS A 41 10.37 35.26 -13.36
N GLU A 42 11.26 36.03 -14.01
CA GLU A 42 12.57 35.54 -14.50
C GLU A 42 13.46 34.94 -13.41
N GLY A 43 13.50 35.54 -12.22
CA GLY A 43 14.30 35.01 -11.11
C GLY A 43 13.82 33.65 -10.61
N PHE A 44 12.51 33.41 -10.61
CA PHE A 44 11.94 32.12 -10.15
C PHE A 44 11.97 31.06 -11.25
N ALA A 45 12.01 31.47 -12.52
CA ALA A 45 12.28 30.57 -13.63
C ALA A 45 13.66 29.87 -13.49
N THR A 46 14.67 30.52 -12.91
CA THR A 46 15.98 29.86 -12.66
C THR A 46 15.90 28.71 -11.66
N ILE A 47 15.02 28.80 -10.65
CA ILE A 47 14.77 27.73 -9.67
C ILE A 47 14.18 26.51 -10.37
N PHE A 48 13.26 26.75 -11.31
CA PHE A 48 12.66 25.72 -12.15
C PHE A 48 13.72 24.93 -12.93
N SER A 49 14.66 25.62 -13.58
CA SER A 49 15.70 24.98 -14.38
C SER A 49 16.59 24.08 -13.52
N ALA A 50 16.97 24.53 -12.31
CA ALA A 50 17.80 23.75 -11.41
C ALA A 50 17.07 22.48 -10.90
N ILE A 51 15.78 22.59 -10.57
CA ILE A 51 14.99 21.44 -10.13
C ILE A 51 14.85 20.40 -11.25
N LEU A 52 14.58 20.87 -12.47
CA LEU A 52 14.37 20.02 -13.62
C LEU A 52 15.64 19.28 -14.04
N VAL A 53 16.75 20.01 -14.20
CA VAL A 53 17.99 19.46 -14.75
C VAL A 53 18.75 18.63 -13.71
N TYR A 54 18.72 19.03 -12.44
CA TYR A 54 19.52 18.37 -11.40
C TYR A 54 18.67 17.58 -10.41
N LEU A 55 17.76 18.25 -9.68
CA LEU A 55 17.11 17.63 -8.53
C LEU A 55 16.29 16.40 -8.92
N ILE A 56 15.44 16.49 -9.95
CA ILE A 56 14.56 15.38 -10.34
C ILE A 56 15.36 14.18 -10.86
N PRO A 57 16.31 14.31 -11.81
CA PRO A 57 17.16 13.18 -12.22
C PRO A 57 17.93 12.54 -11.07
N ILE A 58 18.48 13.36 -10.14
CA ILE A 58 19.20 12.86 -8.97
C ILE A 58 18.28 12.03 -8.07
N LEU A 59 17.09 12.52 -7.75
CA LEU A 59 16.11 11.83 -6.92
C LEU A 59 15.65 10.49 -7.54
N ILE A 60 15.38 10.49 -8.84
CA ILE A 60 14.96 9.27 -9.57
C ILE A 60 16.10 8.25 -9.60
N ALA A 61 17.32 8.68 -9.93
CA ALA A 61 18.48 7.78 -9.96
C ALA A 61 18.76 7.22 -8.56
N SER A 62 18.78 8.08 -7.54
CA SER A 62 18.92 7.71 -6.13
C SER A 62 17.88 6.66 -5.71
N THR A 63 16.61 6.87 -6.07
CA THR A 63 15.55 5.89 -5.78
C THR A 63 15.79 4.57 -6.50
N GLY A 64 16.17 4.60 -7.79
CA GLY A 64 16.52 3.38 -8.55
C GLY A 64 17.71 2.63 -7.99
N GLY A 65 18.76 3.35 -7.58
CA GLY A 65 19.94 2.79 -6.92
C GLY A 65 19.58 2.15 -5.59
N LYS A 66 18.71 2.81 -4.82
CA LYS A 66 18.19 2.29 -3.54
C LYS A 66 17.42 1.00 -3.69
N LEU A 67 16.58 0.89 -4.72
CA LEU A 67 15.79 -0.32 -4.98
C LEU A 67 16.66 -1.57 -5.24
N ILE A 68 17.91 -1.41 -5.69
CA ILE A 68 18.82 -2.53 -5.97
C ILE A 68 19.88 -2.69 -4.87
N GLY A 69 20.59 -1.61 -4.54
CA GLY A 69 21.77 -1.60 -3.67
C GLY A 69 21.58 -0.89 -2.32
N GLY A 70 20.35 -0.66 -1.88
CA GLY A 70 20.06 -0.02 -0.59
C GLY A 70 20.60 1.42 -0.47
N GLU A 71 20.86 1.89 0.75
CA GLU A 71 21.29 3.29 0.96
C GLU A 71 22.60 3.63 0.24
N ARG A 72 23.53 2.69 0.14
CA ARG A 72 24.77 2.92 -0.61
C ARG A 72 24.51 3.02 -2.11
N GLY A 73 23.63 2.17 -2.64
CA GLY A 73 23.12 2.29 -4.01
C GLY A 73 22.49 3.64 -4.31
N SER A 74 21.75 4.20 -3.35
CA SER A 74 21.18 5.54 -3.45
C SER A 74 22.22 6.62 -3.70
N VAL A 75 23.28 6.64 -2.88
CA VAL A 75 24.35 7.65 -2.96
C VAL A 75 25.20 7.49 -4.22
N VAL A 76 25.59 6.25 -4.57
CA VAL A 76 26.37 5.98 -5.80
C VAL A 76 25.57 6.42 -7.03
N ALA A 77 24.27 6.12 -7.07
CA ALA A 77 23.39 6.52 -8.16
C ALA A 77 23.23 8.04 -8.28
N ALA A 78 23.10 8.74 -7.16
CA ALA A 78 23.03 10.21 -7.12
C ALA A 78 24.29 10.85 -7.72
N ILE A 79 25.48 10.32 -7.41
CA ILE A 79 26.74 10.78 -8.00
C ILE A 79 26.79 10.43 -9.50
N ALA A 80 26.44 9.19 -9.85
CA ALA A 80 26.59 8.67 -11.20
C ALA A 80 25.72 9.42 -12.23
N VAL A 81 24.48 9.78 -11.87
CA VAL A 81 23.58 10.48 -12.80
C VAL A 81 24.01 11.91 -13.10
N VAL A 82 24.74 12.57 -12.18
CA VAL A 82 25.29 13.92 -12.44
C VAL A 82 26.20 13.91 -13.66
N GLY A 83 26.99 12.85 -13.84
CA GLY A 83 27.81 12.70 -15.03
C GLY A 83 26.99 12.62 -16.32
N ALA A 84 25.89 11.87 -16.32
CA ALA A 84 24.98 11.82 -17.47
C ALA A 84 24.36 13.20 -17.73
N VAL A 85 23.78 13.86 -16.71
CA VAL A 85 23.22 15.21 -16.82
C VAL A 85 24.24 16.20 -17.38
N MET A 86 25.48 16.16 -16.92
CA MET A 86 26.52 17.10 -17.35
C MET A 86 27.03 16.86 -18.77
N SER A 87 26.70 15.73 -19.41
CA SER A 87 27.04 15.51 -20.83
C SER A 87 26.29 16.44 -21.78
N ASP A 88 25.11 16.91 -21.35
CA ASP A 88 24.30 17.90 -22.06
C ASP A 88 23.40 18.62 -21.03
N PRO A 89 23.89 19.72 -20.43
CA PRO A 89 23.18 20.44 -19.36
C PRO A 89 21.87 21.08 -19.80
N ASP A 90 21.68 21.27 -21.10
CA ASP A 90 20.48 21.89 -21.66
C ASP A 90 19.34 20.87 -21.84
N THR A 91 19.64 19.57 -21.72
CA THR A 91 18.69 18.47 -21.91
C THR A 91 18.33 17.79 -20.60
N THR A 92 17.03 17.54 -20.38
CA THR A 92 16.58 16.84 -19.17
C THR A 92 16.80 15.32 -19.29
N MET A 93 17.71 14.78 -18.47
CA MET A 93 18.16 13.38 -18.56
C MET A 93 17.39 12.39 -17.65
N LEU A 94 16.06 12.46 -17.61
CA LEU A 94 15.24 11.56 -16.78
C LEU A 94 15.40 10.09 -17.16
N MET A 95 15.46 9.79 -18.47
CA MET A 95 15.69 8.42 -18.93
C MET A 95 17.10 7.92 -18.57
N ALA A 96 18.11 8.81 -18.59
CA ALA A 96 19.45 8.47 -18.12
C ALA A 96 19.42 8.09 -16.64
N ALA A 97 18.70 8.85 -15.81
CA ALA A 97 18.51 8.53 -14.39
C ALA A 97 17.89 7.14 -14.17
N MET A 98 16.92 6.77 -15.01
CA MET A 98 16.26 5.47 -14.95
C MET A 98 17.17 4.29 -15.33
N ILE A 99 18.25 4.54 -16.06
CA ILE A 99 19.28 3.55 -16.41
C ILE A 99 20.41 3.55 -15.38
N MET A 100 20.94 4.74 -15.09
CA MET A 100 22.10 4.93 -14.22
C MET A 100 21.80 4.55 -12.78
N GLY A 101 20.60 4.82 -12.26
CA GLY A 101 20.23 4.47 -10.90
C GLY A 101 20.35 2.98 -10.62
N PRO A 102 19.60 2.12 -11.33
CA PRO A 102 19.68 0.67 -11.20
C PRO A 102 21.08 0.12 -11.48
N LEU A 103 21.77 0.64 -12.49
CA LEU A 103 23.15 0.24 -12.82
C LEU A 103 24.10 0.51 -11.63
N ALA A 104 24.04 1.71 -11.06
CA ALA A 104 24.84 2.08 -9.89
C ALA A 104 24.53 1.23 -8.67
N GLY A 105 23.24 1.01 -8.38
CA GLY A 105 22.79 0.11 -7.32
C GLY A 105 23.29 -1.32 -7.51
N PHE A 106 23.30 -1.82 -8.75
CA PHE A 106 23.84 -3.13 -9.09
C PHE A 106 25.36 -3.21 -8.88
N CYS A 107 26.11 -2.22 -9.36
CA CYS A 107 27.57 -2.19 -9.22
C CYS A 107 28.01 -2.19 -7.76
N ILE A 108 27.41 -1.33 -6.91
CA ILE A 108 27.77 -1.29 -5.49
C ILE A 108 27.33 -2.55 -4.75
N LYS A 109 26.16 -3.11 -5.08
CA LYS A 109 25.71 -4.38 -4.50
C LYS A 109 26.69 -5.50 -4.81
N LYS A 110 27.17 -5.59 -6.06
CA LYS A 110 28.15 -6.60 -6.45
C LYS A 110 29.50 -6.40 -5.76
N PHE A 111 29.92 -5.16 -5.55
CA PHE A 111 31.11 -4.88 -4.77
C PHE A 111 30.92 -5.31 -3.30
N ASP A 112 29.77 -5.01 -2.70
CA ASP A 112 29.46 -5.35 -1.32
C ASP A 112 29.40 -6.86 -1.10
N ASP A 113 28.70 -7.59 -1.99
CA ASP A 113 28.64 -9.06 -1.98
C ASP A 113 30.05 -9.68 -2.10
N ALA A 114 30.95 -9.05 -2.87
CA ALA A 114 32.33 -9.54 -3.05
C ALA A 114 33.25 -9.22 -1.86
N MET A 115 32.99 -8.13 -1.14
CA MET A 115 33.78 -7.70 0.02
C MET A 115 33.28 -8.29 1.34
N GLU A 116 32.10 -8.92 1.35
CA GLU A 116 31.56 -9.59 2.53
C GLU A 116 32.55 -10.65 3.05
N GLY A 117 32.89 -10.59 4.33
CA GLY A 117 33.88 -11.46 4.96
C GLY A 117 35.35 -11.18 4.61
N HIS A 118 35.64 -10.24 3.70
CA HIS A 118 36.99 -9.89 3.27
C HIS A 118 37.47 -8.53 3.81
N MET A 119 36.62 -7.80 4.53
CA MET A 119 36.96 -6.50 5.10
C MET A 119 37.73 -6.67 6.42
N PRO A 120 38.94 -6.09 6.56
CA PRO A 120 39.66 -6.08 7.82
C PRO A 120 38.91 -5.29 8.90
N ALA A 121 38.98 -5.79 10.14
CA ALA A 121 38.37 -5.13 11.29
C ALA A 121 38.89 -3.70 11.46
N GLY A 122 37.97 -2.74 11.60
CA GLY A 122 38.27 -1.31 11.74
C GLY A 122 38.45 -0.54 10.44
N PHE A 123 38.52 -1.22 9.29
CA PHE A 123 38.61 -0.60 7.96
C PHE A 123 37.28 -0.62 7.20
N GLU A 124 36.22 -1.21 7.75
CA GLU A 124 34.95 -1.40 7.06
C GLU A 124 34.35 -0.07 6.63
N MET A 125 34.32 0.93 7.52
CA MET A 125 33.80 2.26 7.21
C MET A 125 34.61 2.94 6.09
N LEU A 126 35.94 2.77 6.09
CA LEU A 126 36.82 3.31 5.07
C LEU A 126 36.50 2.68 3.70
N ILE A 127 36.50 1.35 3.63
CA ILE A 127 36.21 0.60 2.41
C ILE A 127 34.80 0.93 1.90
N ASN A 128 33.81 0.98 2.79
CA ASN A 128 32.43 1.26 2.44
C ASN A 128 32.24 2.67 1.86
N ASN A 129 32.91 3.69 2.42
CA ASN A 129 32.83 5.05 1.92
C ASN A 129 33.66 5.28 0.65
N PHE A 130 34.88 4.75 0.59
CA PHE A 130 35.75 4.89 -0.59
C PHE A 130 35.18 4.17 -1.80
N SER A 131 34.58 2.99 -1.63
CA SER A 131 33.92 2.28 -2.74
C SER A 131 32.73 3.06 -3.30
N VAL A 132 31.91 3.69 -2.45
CA VAL A 132 30.83 4.58 -2.90
C VAL A 132 31.39 5.75 -3.72
N GLY A 133 32.45 6.40 -3.23
CA GLY A 133 33.10 7.51 -3.93
C GLY A 133 33.72 7.11 -5.27
N ILE A 134 34.51 6.03 -5.29
CA ILE A 134 35.22 5.55 -6.48
C ILE A 134 34.23 5.04 -7.53
N LEU A 135 33.29 4.16 -7.14
CA LEU A 135 32.29 3.65 -8.08
C LEU A 135 31.36 4.76 -8.57
N GLY A 136 30.98 5.69 -7.69
CA GLY A 136 30.20 6.87 -8.07
C GLY A 136 30.93 7.73 -9.11
N MET A 137 32.21 8.03 -8.89
CA MET A 137 33.05 8.78 -9.83
C MET A 137 33.17 8.05 -11.18
N LEU A 138 33.51 6.77 -11.19
CA LEU A 138 33.68 5.99 -12.42
C LEU A 138 32.37 5.89 -13.21
N LEU A 139 31.25 5.67 -12.52
CA LEU A 139 29.93 5.62 -13.15
C LEU A 139 29.48 7.01 -13.62
N ALA A 140 29.87 8.09 -12.95
CA ALA A 140 29.62 9.44 -13.45
C ALA A 140 30.39 9.70 -14.75
N MET A 141 31.67 9.33 -14.81
CA MET A 141 32.45 9.42 -16.05
C MET A 141 31.85 8.58 -17.18
N PHE A 142 31.39 7.37 -16.87
CA PHE A 142 30.67 6.51 -17.81
C PHE A 142 29.34 7.13 -18.26
N GLY A 143 28.58 7.69 -17.32
CA GLY A 143 27.34 8.41 -17.59
C GLY A 143 27.56 9.55 -18.58
N PHE A 144 28.64 10.32 -18.40
CA PHE A 144 29.01 11.42 -19.27
C PHE A 144 29.41 10.95 -20.68
N LEU A 145 30.29 9.96 -20.76
CA LEU A 145 30.91 9.54 -22.04
C LEU A 145 30.00 8.64 -22.89
N ALA A 146 29.11 7.86 -22.27
CA ALA A 146 28.34 6.83 -22.97
C ALA A 146 26.82 7.04 -22.86
N VAL A 147 26.30 7.19 -21.64
CA VAL A 147 24.84 7.19 -21.42
C VAL A 147 24.20 8.49 -21.91
N GLY A 148 24.83 9.63 -21.66
CA GLY A 148 24.39 10.93 -22.14
C GLY A 148 24.17 11.00 -23.65
N PRO A 149 25.21 10.74 -24.46
CA PRO A 149 25.09 10.71 -25.93
C PRO A 149 24.03 9.70 -26.42
N LEU A 150 23.96 8.52 -25.81
CA LEU A 150 22.94 7.51 -26.13
C LEU A 150 21.52 8.03 -25.86
N MET A 151 21.31 8.72 -24.74
CA MET A 151 20.01 9.27 -24.39
C MET A 151 19.58 10.38 -25.35
N ASN A 152 20.51 11.23 -25.80
CA ASN A 152 20.20 12.27 -26.78
C ASN A 152 19.76 11.67 -28.13
N VAL A 153 20.39 10.57 -28.57
CA VAL A 153 19.93 9.83 -29.77
C VAL A 153 18.52 9.27 -29.56
N ILE A 154 18.27 8.62 -28.42
CA ILE A 154 16.97 8.04 -28.10
C ILE A 154 15.88 9.11 -28.02
N LEU A 155 16.18 10.25 -27.39
CA LEU A 155 15.27 11.39 -27.30
C LEU A 155 14.95 11.94 -28.69
N GLY A 156 15.95 12.12 -29.56
CA GLY A 156 15.74 12.53 -30.95
C GLY A 156 14.80 11.59 -31.72
N ILE A 157 14.98 10.27 -31.57
CA ILE A 157 14.10 9.27 -32.19
C ILE A 157 12.67 9.35 -31.63
N LEU A 158 12.52 9.43 -30.30
CA LEU A 158 11.22 9.57 -29.64
C LEU A 158 10.50 10.84 -30.08
N SER A 159 11.19 11.98 -30.07
CA SER A 159 10.65 13.28 -30.50
C SER A 159 10.23 13.24 -31.98
N ALA A 160 11.01 12.59 -32.84
CA ALA A 160 10.64 12.38 -34.24
C ALA A 160 9.40 11.48 -34.39
N GLY A 161 9.32 10.38 -33.61
CA GLY A 161 8.17 9.49 -33.60
C GLY A 161 6.88 10.19 -33.13
N VAL A 162 6.96 11.00 -32.07
CA VAL A 162 5.82 11.81 -31.61
C VAL A 162 5.43 12.84 -32.66
N ARG A 163 6.39 13.53 -33.27
CA ARG A 163 6.14 14.49 -34.36
C ARG A 163 5.42 13.81 -35.53
N PHE A 164 5.88 12.64 -35.95
CA PHE A 164 5.22 11.84 -36.99
C PHE A 164 3.76 11.53 -36.62
N LEU A 165 3.50 11.08 -35.37
CA LEU A 165 2.16 10.75 -34.91
C LEU A 165 1.23 11.97 -34.87
N VAL A 166 1.78 13.14 -34.54
CA VAL A 166 1.07 14.42 -34.52
C VAL A 166 0.76 14.89 -35.95
N GLU A 167 1.77 14.94 -36.82
CA GLU A 167 1.65 15.39 -38.22
C GLU A 167 0.68 14.53 -39.03
N HIS A 168 0.69 13.21 -38.80
CA HIS A 168 -0.21 12.27 -39.48
C HIS A 168 -1.55 12.09 -38.76
N SER A 169 -1.83 12.88 -37.72
CA SER A 169 -3.10 12.86 -36.96
C SER A 169 -3.49 11.47 -36.40
N VAL A 170 -2.51 10.60 -36.16
CA VAL A 170 -2.72 9.23 -35.66
C VAL A 170 -2.54 9.12 -34.14
N LEU A 171 -1.99 10.14 -33.49
CA LEU A 171 -1.88 10.22 -32.02
C LEU A 171 -3.18 9.85 -31.28
N PRO A 172 -4.39 10.26 -31.72
CA PRO A 172 -5.64 9.88 -31.07
C PRO A 172 -5.85 8.37 -30.89
N LEU A 173 -5.31 7.54 -31.79
CA LEU A 173 -5.47 6.09 -31.75
C LEU A 173 -4.77 5.44 -30.55
N ILE A 174 -3.85 6.16 -29.90
CA ILE A 174 -3.19 5.65 -28.68
C ILE A 174 -4.19 5.39 -27.55
N ALA A 175 -5.35 6.07 -27.55
CA ALA A 175 -6.43 5.85 -26.58
C ALA A 175 -6.96 4.41 -26.58
N VAL A 176 -6.87 3.70 -27.72
CA VAL A 176 -7.24 2.27 -27.83
C VAL A 176 -6.38 1.40 -26.92
N PHE A 177 -5.15 1.84 -26.61
CA PHE A 177 -4.26 1.15 -25.68
C PHE A 177 -4.33 1.72 -24.26
N ILE A 178 -4.50 3.03 -24.11
CA ILE A 178 -4.52 3.71 -22.81
C ILE A 178 -5.71 3.23 -21.98
N GLU A 179 -6.94 3.28 -22.50
CA GLU A 179 -8.13 2.99 -21.69
C GLU A 179 -8.18 1.52 -21.19
N PRO A 180 -7.89 0.50 -22.02
CA PRO A 180 -7.77 -0.87 -21.50
C PRO A 180 -6.64 -1.04 -20.48
N ALA A 181 -5.49 -0.41 -20.72
CA ALA A 181 -4.37 -0.48 -19.80
C ALA A 181 -4.69 0.16 -18.44
N LYS A 182 -5.46 1.25 -18.41
CA LYS A 182 -5.96 1.86 -17.17
C LYS A 182 -6.79 0.87 -16.36
N VAL A 183 -7.80 0.24 -16.98
CA VAL A 183 -8.66 -0.77 -16.33
C VAL A 183 -7.87 -2.00 -15.86
N LEU A 184 -6.73 -2.30 -16.50
CA LEU A 184 -5.79 -3.34 -16.10
C LEU A 184 -4.77 -2.88 -15.04
N PHE A 185 -4.95 -1.72 -14.41
CA PHE A 185 -4.06 -1.14 -13.39
C PHE A 185 -2.64 -0.87 -13.88
N LEU A 186 -2.48 -0.59 -15.17
CA LEU A 186 -1.23 -0.17 -15.78
C LEU A 186 -1.13 1.35 -15.94
N ASN A 187 -2.09 2.11 -15.38
CA ASN A 187 -2.13 3.57 -15.45
C ASN A 187 -0.87 4.23 -14.89
N ASN A 188 -0.38 3.81 -13.72
CA ASN A 188 0.85 4.38 -13.15
C ASN A 188 2.10 4.06 -14.00
N ALA A 189 2.16 2.86 -14.57
CA ALA A 189 3.26 2.45 -15.44
C ALA A 189 3.27 3.22 -16.76
N LEU A 190 2.09 3.46 -17.35
CA LEU A 190 1.96 4.28 -18.54
C LEU A 190 2.23 5.75 -18.23
N ASN A 191 1.53 6.33 -17.26
CA ASN A 191 1.60 7.75 -16.97
C ASN A 191 2.96 8.13 -16.38
N HIS A 192 3.30 7.60 -15.21
CA HIS A 192 4.54 7.98 -14.54
C HIS A 192 5.76 7.27 -15.11
N GLY A 193 5.63 5.99 -15.50
CA GLY A 193 6.77 5.23 -16.03
C GLY A 193 7.20 5.58 -17.46
N ILE A 194 6.27 6.03 -18.33
CA ILE A 194 6.55 6.27 -19.75
C ILE A 194 6.23 7.72 -20.16
N PHE A 195 4.99 8.17 -19.98
CA PHE A 195 4.56 9.47 -20.50
C PHE A 195 5.21 10.64 -19.76
N THR A 196 5.31 10.59 -18.44
CA THR A 196 5.87 11.69 -17.63
C THR A 196 7.31 11.99 -18.01
N PRO A 197 8.26 11.02 -18.12
CA PRO A 197 9.61 11.31 -18.57
C PRO A 197 9.68 11.95 -19.97
N ILE A 198 8.91 11.42 -20.93
CA ILE A 198 8.87 11.94 -22.30
C ILE A 198 8.27 13.35 -22.32
N ALA A 199 7.17 13.55 -21.60
CA ALA A 199 6.46 14.81 -21.51
C ALA A 199 7.30 15.89 -20.84
N THR A 200 8.06 15.55 -19.79
CA THR A 200 8.96 16.47 -19.10
C THR A 200 10.07 16.94 -20.02
N ALA A 201 10.70 16.02 -20.77
CA ALA A 201 11.71 16.40 -21.76
C ALA A 201 11.13 17.33 -22.85
N GLN A 202 9.94 17.01 -23.37
CA GLN A 202 9.26 17.86 -24.36
C GLN A 202 8.83 19.22 -23.80
N ALA A 203 8.34 19.27 -22.56
CA ALA A 203 7.90 20.49 -21.92
C ALA A 203 9.07 21.41 -21.56
N ALA A 204 10.28 20.86 -21.36
CA ALA A 204 11.49 21.65 -21.22
C ALA A 204 11.79 22.48 -22.48
N GLU A 205 11.61 21.89 -23.66
CA GLU A 205 11.88 22.55 -24.95
C GLU A 205 10.72 23.46 -25.41
N THR A 206 9.48 23.00 -25.23
CA THR A 206 8.29 23.63 -25.84
C THR A 206 7.36 24.31 -24.84
N GLY A 207 7.71 24.27 -23.55
CA GLY A 207 6.93 24.83 -22.44
C GLY A 207 5.73 23.98 -22.02
N ARG A 208 5.31 22.98 -22.80
CA ARG A 208 4.18 22.09 -22.50
C ARG A 208 4.25 20.77 -23.27
N SER A 209 3.53 19.75 -22.83
CA SER A 209 3.39 18.52 -23.61
C SER A 209 1.97 17.95 -23.53
N ILE A 210 1.47 17.50 -24.69
CA ILE A 210 0.22 16.73 -24.80
C ILE A 210 0.34 15.36 -24.11
N MET A 211 1.54 14.82 -23.93
CA MET A 211 1.75 13.51 -23.32
C MET A 211 1.29 13.47 -21.85
N TYR A 212 1.40 14.59 -21.11
CA TYR A 212 0.83 14.71 -19.77
C TYR A 212 -0.70 14.61 -19.74
N MET A 213 -1.37 14.87 -20.86
CA MET A 213 -2.83 14.92 -20.95
C MET A 213 -3.46 13.56 -21.20
N LEU A 214 -2.75 12.64 -21.85
CA LEU A 214 -3.35 11.46 -22.50
C LEU A 214 -4.02 10.49 -21.50
N GLU A 215 -3.34 10.16 -20.42
CA GLU A 215 -3.85 9.26 -19.38
C GLU A 215 -4.64 10.03 -18.31
N ALA A 216 -4.16 11.22 -17.93
CA ALA A 216 -4.67 12.02 -16.83
C ALA A 216 -5.98 12.75 -17.15
N ASN A 217 -6.50 12.69 -18.38
CA ASN A 217 -7.79 13.28 -18.73
C ASN A 217 -8.94 12.65 -17.91
N PRO A 218 -9.67 13.42 -17.08
CA PRO A 218 -10.76 12.89 -16.28
C PRO A 218 -12.05 12.70 -17.10
N GLY A 219 -12.14 13.29 -18.30
CA GLY A 219 -13.36 13.33 -19.08
C GLY A 219 -13.95 11.97 -19.48
N PRO A 220 -13.15 11.00 -19.99
CA PRO A 220 -13.63 9.66 -20.35
C PRO A 220 -14.30 8.92 -19.19
N GLY A 221 -13.63 8.83 -18.03
CA GLY A 221 -14.16 8.17 -16.84
C GLY A 221 -15.42 8.85 -16.29
N LEU A 222 -15.46 10.19 -16.33
CA LEU A 222 -16.64 10.95 -15.94
C LEU A 222 -17.86 10.57 -16.79
N GLY A 223 -17.68 10.40 -18.10
CA GLY A 223 -18.76 10.00 -19.00
C GLY A 223 -19.36 8.63 -18.64
N VAL A 224 -18.52 7.66 -18.27
CA VAL A 224 -18.98 6.33 -17.81
C VAL A 224 -19.80 6.45 -16.53
N LEU A 225 -19.30 7.18 -15.54
CA LEU A 225 -19.97 7.34 -14.25
C LEU A 225 -21.33 8.03 -14.40
N LEU A 226 -21.41 9.07 -15.25
CA LEU A 226 -22.68 9.73 -15.56
C LEU A 226 -23.66 8.77 -16.26
N ALA A 227 -23.17 7.88 -17.13
CA ALA A 227 -24.03 6.90 -17.80
C ALA A 227 -24.66 5.93 -16.80
N TYR A 228 -23.89 5.44 -15.82
CA TYR A 228 -24.41 4.61 -14.73
C TYR A 228 -25.35 5.40 -13.81
N MET A 229 -25.00 6.63 -13.44
CA MET A 229 -25.81 7.51 -12.59
C MET A 229 -27.21 7.76 -13.17
N PHE A 230 -27.33 7.96 -14.48
CA PHE A 230 -28.63 8.29 -15.08
C PHE A 230 -29.38 7.09 -15.65
N PHE A 231 -28.68 6.07 -16.16
CA PHE A 231 -29.30 5.02 -16.97
C PHE A 231 -29.11 3.59 -16.46
N CYS A 232 -28.37 3.38 -15.37
CA CYS A 232 -28.35 2.06 -14.73
C CYS A 232 -29.75 1.74 -14.17
N LYS A 233 -30.19 0.49 -14.34
CA LYS A 233 -31.45 0.00 -13.78
C LYS A 233 -31.28 -0.50 -12.34
N ASP A 234 -30.08 -0.98 -12.02
CA ASP A 234 -29.72 -1.40 -10.67
C ASP A 234 -29.62 -0.18 -9.74
N GLN A 235 -30.39 -0.19 -8.65
CA GLN A 235 -30.53 0.97 -7.77
C GLN A 235 -29.29 1.19 -6.92
N GLU A 236 -28.63 0.13 -6.45
CA GLU A 236 -27.42 0.24 -5.63
C GLU A 236 -26.28 0.89 -6.43
N THR A 237 -26.02 0.37 -7.64
CA THR A 237 -25.03 0.94 -8.56
C THR A 237 -25.36 2.39 -8.94
N LYS A 238 -26.65 2.70 -9.10
CA LYS A 238 -27.10 4.05 -9.45
C LYS A 238 -26.88 5.03 -8.29
N GLN A 239 -27.10 4.60 -7.05
CA GLN A 239 -26.89 5.40 -5.84
C GLN A 239 -25.41 5.59 -5.50
N SER A 240 -24.54 4.65 -5.88
CA SER A 240 -23.09 4.77 -5.66
C SER A 240 -22.40 5.71 -6.67
N ALA A 241 -22.95 5.84 -7.89
CA ALA A 241 -22.32 6.59 -8.99
C ALA A 241 -22.06 8.09 -8.69
N PRO A 242 -22.96 8.86 -8.05
CA PRO A 242 -22.70 10.27 -7.70
C PRO A 242 -21.47 10.46 -6.80
N GLY A 243 -21.28 9.59 -5.80
CA GLY A 243 -20.08 9.63 -4.95
C GLY A 243 -18.82 9.35 -5.75
N ALA A 244 -18.87 8.36 -6.65
CA ALA A 244 -17.77 8.04 -7.55
C ALA A 244 -17.43 9.19 -8.51
N VAL A 245 -18.43 9.95 -8.99
CA VAL A 245 -18.21 11.15 -9.84
C VAL A 245 -17.36 12.18 -9.10
N ILE A 246 -17.68 12.47 -7.83
CA ILE A 246 -16.95 13.46 -7.03
C ILE A 246 -15.51 13.01 -6.82
N ILE A 247 -15.32 11.76 -6.39
CA ILE A 247 -14.00 11.18 -6.12
C ILE A 247 -13.15 11.14 -7.41
N HIS A 248 -13.74 10.77 -8.55
CA HIS A 248 -13.06 10.74 -9.84
C HIS A 248 -12.67 12.14 -10.31
N LEU A 249 -13.65 13.04 -10.40
CA LEU A 249 -13.47 14.34 -11.05
C LEU A 249 -12.65 15.30 -10.20
N LEU A 250 -12.95 15.41 -8.89
CA LEU A 250 -12.28 16.34 -7.98
C LEU A 250 -11.11 15.68 -7.25
N GLY A 251 -11.25 14.41 -6.88
CA GLY A 251 -10.19 13.65 -6.21
C GLY A 251 -9.13 13.09 -7.17
N GLY A 252 -9.45 12.92 -8.46
CA GLY A 252 -8.51 12.43 -9.47
C GLY A 252 -8.17 10.95 -9.35
N ILE A 253 -8.98 10.19 -8.61
CA ILE A 253 -8.80 8.75 -8.43
C ILE A 253 -9.51 8.02 -9.57
N HIS A 254 -8.78 7.82 -10.67
CA HIS A 254 -9.32 7.20 -11.89
C HIS A 254 -9.74 5.75 -11.68
N GLU A 255 -9.19 5.06 -10.69
CA GLU A 255 -9.56 3.68 -10.39
C GLU A 255 -11.03 3.54 -10.00
N ILE A 256 -11.68 4.61 -9.50
CA ILE A 256 -13.05 4.51 -8.98
C ILE A 256 -14.09 4.15 -10.04
N TYR A 257 -13.85 4.44 -11.33
CA TYR A 257 -14.77 4.08 -12.41
C TYR A 257 -14.49 2.71 -13.03
N PHE A 258 -13.36 2.06 -12.70
CA PHE A 258 -13.02 0.75 -13.27
C PHE A 258 -14.02 -0.37 -12.91
N PRO A 259 -14.61 -0.45 -11.69
CA PRO A 259 -15.60 -1.50 -11.38
C PRO A 259 -16.81 -1.39 -12.29
N TYR A 260 -17.25 -0.17 -12.60
CA TYR A 260 -18.36 0.09 -13.52
C TYR A 260 -18.06 -0.45 -14.93
N ILE A 261 -16.79 -0.38 -15.39
CA ILE A 261 -16.39 -1.04 -16.65
C ILE A 261 -16.33 -2.56 -16.48
N LEU A 262 -15.87 -3.09 -15.34
CA LEU A 262 -15.81 -4.54 -15.12
C LEU A 262 -17.20 -5.19 -15.02
N MET A 263 -18.22 -4.48 -14.54
CA MET A 263 -19.62 -4.94 -14.57
C MET A 263 -20.09 -5.25 -15.99
N ASN A 264 -19.64 -4.46 -16.98
CA ASN A 264 -19.88 -4.70 -18.40
C ASN A 264 -18.68 -4.20 -19.24
N PRO A 265 -17.73 -5.09 -19.57
CA PRO A 265 -16.50 -4.70 -20.26
C PRO A 265 -16.70 -3.99 -21.61
N PHE A 266 -17.85 -4.17 -22.28
CA PHE A 266 -18.15 -3.44 -23.51
C PHE A 266 -18.28 -1.92 -23.30
N VAL A 267 -18.57 -1.46 -22.08
CA VAL A 267 -18.69 -0.04 -21.74
C VAL A 267 -17.38 0.71 -22.02
N ILE A 268 -16.23 0.03 -22.04
CA ILE A 268 -14.90 0.61 -22.32
C ILE A 268 -14.81 1.31 -23.69
N VAL A 269 -15.68 0.93 -24.64
CA VAL A 269 -15.77 1.59 -25.95
C VAL A 269 -16.08 3.09 -25.80
N GLY A 270 -16.89 3.47 -24.80
CA GLY A 270 -17.20 4.87 -24.50
C GLY A 270 -15.95 5.69 -24.18
N PRO A 271 -15.18 5.34 -23.14
CA PRO A 271 -13.92 5.99 -22.81
C PRO A 271 -12.93 6.05 -23.97
N ILE A 272 -12.78 4.96 -24.74
CA ILE A 272 -11.87 4.92 -25.88
C ILE A 272 -12.25 6.00 -26.89
N LEU A 273 -13.51 6.02 -27.34
CA LEU A 273 -13.96 7.00 -28.33
C LEU A 273 -13.95 8.43 -27.79
N GLY A 274 -14.31 8.62 -26.51
CA GLY A 274 -14.24 9.91 -25.84
C GLY A 274 -12.81 10.45 -25.80
N ASN A 275 -11.84 9.61 -25.42
CA ASN A 275 -10.45 10.03 -25.32
C ASN A 275 -9.81 10.22 -26.72
N VAL A 276 -10.14 9.38 -27.72
CA VAL A 276 -9.75 9.62 -29.13
C VAL A 276 -10.17 11.03 -29.56
N ALA A 277 -11.44 11.39 -29.35
CA ALA A 277 -11.95 12.70 -29.76
C ALA A 277 -11.30 13.87 -29.01
N ALA A 278 -11.04 13.69 -27.71
CA ALA A 278 -10.35 14.70 -26.90
C ALA A 278 -8.89 14.89 -27.33
N ILE A 279 -8.15 13.81 -27.58
CA ILE A 279 -6.76 13.87 -28.05
C ILE A 279 -6.70 14.53 -29.43
N PHE A 280 -7.66 14.23 -30.31
CA PHE A 280 -7.77 14.91 -31.61
C PHE A 280 -7.97 16.42 -31.43
N TRP A 281 -8.88 16.82 -30.53
CA TRP A 281 -9.10 18.23 -30.20
C TRP A 281 -7.85 18.90 -29.61
N PHE A 282 -7.15 18.25 -28.68
CA PHE A 282 -5.93 18.79 -28.08
C PHE A 282 -4.81 18.94 -29.11
N ASN A 283 -4.66 17.98 -30.02
CA ASN A 283 -3.71 18.08 -31.13
C ASN A 283 -4.05 19.28 -32.03
N LEU A 284 -5.31 19.38 -32.48
CA LEU A 284 -5.79 20.45 -33.35
C LEU A 284 -5.59 21.85 -32.74
N THR A 285 -5.77 21.98 -31.43
CA THR A 285 -5.68 23.27 -30.70
C THR A 285 -4.29 23.54 -30.10
N GLY A 286 -3.36 22.60 -30.25
CA GLY A 286 -2.02 22.64 -29.70
C GLY A 286 -1.98 22.64 -28.17
N CYS A 287 -2.94 21.99 -27.51
CA CYS A 287 -2.99 21.90 -26.05
C CYS A 287 -1.93 20.94 -25.48
N GLY A 288 -1.47 21.26 -24.27
CA GLY A 288 -0.52 20.47 -23.48
C GLY A 288 -0.49 21.00 -22.05
N LEU A 289 -0.01 20.18 -21.10
CA LEU A 289 0.24 20.62 -19.72
C LEU A 289 1.72 20.96 -19.54
N VAL A 290 2.03 21.78 -18.55
CA VAL A 290 3.43 22.16 -18.20
C VAL A 290 4.09 21.17 -17.24
N GLY A 291 3.31 20.30 -16.63
CA GLY A 291 3.75 19.28 -15.68
C GLY A 291 2.70 18.17 -15.51
N PRO A 292 3.03 17.10 -14.76
CA PRO A 292 2.11 15.99 -14.56
C PRO A 292 0.93 16.40 -13.67
N ALA A 293 -0.30 16.11 -14.11
CA ALA A 293 -1.49 16.24 -13.27
C ALA A 293 -1.60 15.00 -12.36
N SER A 294 -1.21 15.15 -11.08
CA SER A 294 -1.26 14.08 -10.08
C SER A 294 -1.76 14.61 -8.73
N PRO A 295 -2.88 14.08 -8.18
CA PRO A 295 -3.78 13.10 -8.81
C PRO A 295 -4.44 13.67 -10.10
N GLY A 296 -4.98 12.81 -10.96
CA GLY A 296 -5.54 13.17 -12.28
C GLY A 296 -6.85 13.96 -12.25
N SER A 297 -7.09 14.78 -11.22
CA SER A 297 -8.33 15.52 -11.05
C SER A 297 -8.43 16.67 -12.04
N ILE A 298 -9.64 17.15 -12.31
CA ILE A 298 -9.83 18.35 -13.13
C ILE A 298 -9.12 19.57 -12.53
N ILE A 299 -9.01 19.63 -11.19
CA ILE A 299 -8.30 20.70 -10.49
C ILE A 299 -6.82 20.66 -10.85
N ALA A 300 -6.16 19.52 -10.64
CA ALA A 300 -4.73 19.36 -10.97
C ALA A 300 -4.48 19.54 -12.48
N TYR A 301 -5.39 19.03 -13.31
CA TYR A 301 -5.32 19.14 -14.77
C TYR A 301 -5.35 20.59 -15.24
N LEU A 302 -6.21 21.42 -14.66
CA LEU A 302 -6.30 22.84 -14.99
C LEU A 302 -5.20 23.68 -14.32
N MET A 303 -4.74 23.31 -13.13
CA MET A 303 -3.59 23.99 -12.50
C MET A 303 -2.30 23.80 -13.30
N MET A 304 -2.13 22.65 -13.97
CA MET A 304 -0.99 22.38 -14.84
C MET A 304 -1.19 22.89 -16.27
N ALA A 305 -2.32 23.55 -16.56
CA ALA A 305 -2.58 24.14 -17.86
C ALA A 305 -1.86 25.50 -18.01
N PRO A 306 -1.25 25.76 -19.19
CA PRO A 306 -0.87 27.11 -19.57
C PRO A 306 -2.09 28.04 -19.54
N GLY A 307 -1.91 29.27 -19.05
CA GLY A 307 -3.03 30.22 -18.85
C GLY A 307 -3.83 30.49 -20.12
N ASP A 308 -3.17 30.52 -21.28
CA ASP A 308 -3.77 30.78 -22.61
C ASP A 308 -4.56 29.58 -23.19
N LYS A 309 -4.44 28.38 -22.59
CA LYS A 309 -5.03 27.13 -23.09
C LYS A 309 -6.12 26.53 -22.22
N ILE A 310 -6.43 27.12 -21.07
CA ILE A 310 -7.39 26.59 -20.10
C ILE A 310 -8.75 26.30 -20.76
N VAL A 311 -9.28 27.23 -21.56
CA VAL A 311 -10.60 27.09 -22.19
C VAL A 311 -10.62 25.90 -23.15
N GLN A 312 -9.62 25.78 -24.01
CA GLN A 312 -9.50 24.67 -24.97
C GLN A 312 -9.34 23.33 -24.25
N ILE A 313 -8.63 23.31 -23.12
CA ILE A 313 -8.46 22.12 -22.28
C ILE A 313 -9.81 21.69 -21.69
N VAL A 314 -10.56 22.62 -21.10
CA VAL A 314 -11.92 22.34 -20.56
C VAL A 314 -12.83 21.80 -21.65
N ILE A 315 -12.83 22.41 -22.85
CA ILE A 315 -13.62 21.93 -23.99
C ILE A 315 -13.25 20.48 -24.33
N GLY A 316 -11.97 20.13 -24.38
CA GLY A 316 -11.55 18.76 -24.67
C GLY A 316 -11.98 17.75 -23.59
N VAL A 317 -11.94 18.13 -22.31
CA VAL A 317 -12.49 17.30 -21.21
C VAL A 317 -13.99 17.08 -21.42
N VAL A 318 -14.74 18.14 -21.73
CA VAL A 318 -16.19 18.06 -22.00
C VAL A 318 -16.49 17.19 -23.21
N ILE A 319 -15.73 17.32 -24.30
CA ILE A 319 -15.85 16.45 -25.50
C ILE A 319 -15.69 14.98 -25.09
N ALA A 320 -14.65 14.66 -24.33
CA ALA A 320 -14.40 13.30 -23.87
C ALA A 320 -15.56 12.77 -23.02
N THR A 321 -16.05 13.59 -22.09
CA THR A 321 -17.18 13.25 -21.22
C THR A 321 -18.45 13.01 -22.00
N VAL A 322 -18.83 13.91 -22.90
CA VAL A 322 -20.08 13.82 -23.67
C VAL A 322 -20.07 12.57 -24.55
N ILE A 323 -18.99 12.33 -25.29
CA ILE A 323 -18.90 11.17 -26.19
C ILE A 323 -18.90 9.87 -25.38
N SER A 324 -18.08 9.79 -24.32
CA SER A 324 -18.07 8.61 -23.45
C SER A 324 -19.44 8.40 -22.80
N PHE A 325 -20.10 9.45 -22.32
CA PHE A 325 -21.43 9.37 -21.73
C PHE A 325 -22.46 8.84 -22.71
N VAL A 326 -22.54 9.38 -23.93
CA VAL A 326 -23.54 8.98 -24.93
C VAL A 326 -23.37 7.51 -25.30
N VAL A 327 -22.12 7.09 -25.59
CA VAL A 327 -21.82 5.70 -25.97
C VAL A 327 -22.06 4.75 -24.80
N SER A 328 -21.53 5.05 -23.61
CA SER A 328 -21.73 4.22 -22.42
C SER A 328 -23.21 4.13 -22.03
N SER A 329 -23.99 5.22 -22.16
CA SER A 329 -25.43 5.23 -21.86
C SER A 329 -26.21 4.24 -22.74
N ALA A 330 -25.89 4.15 -24.03
CA ALA A 330 -26.52 3.21 -24.94
C ALA A 330 -26.26 1.75 -24.54
N ILE A 331 -25.06 1.46 -24.04
CA ILE A 331 -24.62 0.13 -23.59
C ILE A 331 -25.25 -0.21 -22.24
N VAL A 332 -25.15 0.69 -21.25
CA VAL A 332 -25.65 0.50 -19.89
C VAL A 332 -27.16 0.25 -19.86
N ARG A 333 -27.95 0.97 -20.67
CA ARG A 333 -29.42 0.77 -20.76
C ARG A 333 -29.83 -0.66 -21.15
N ARG A 334 -28.96 -1.37 -21.86
CA ARG A 334 -29.21 -2.71 -22.43
C ARG A 334 -28.55 -3.83 -21.62
N ALA A 335 -27.74 -3.50 -20.62
CA ALA A 335 -26.91 -4.47 -19.93
C ALA A 335 -27.66 -5.19 -18.79
N LYS A 336 -27.51 -6.51 -18.74
CA LYS A 336 -27.69 -7.35 -17.56
C LYS A 336 -26.29 -7.84 -17.18
N GLY A 337 -25.52 -6.98 -16.52
CA GLY A 337 -24.14 -7.26 -16.12
C GLY A 337 -24.05 -7.88 -14.73
N LYS A 338 -22.81 -8.08 -14.27
CA LYS A 338 -22.49 -8.44 -12.87
C LYS A 338 -22.90 -7.31 -11.91
N SER A 339 -23.07 -7.62 -10.63
CA SER A 339 -23.31 -6.59 -9.60
C SER A 339 -22.07 -5.70 -9.42
N LEU A 340 -22.25 -4.51 -8.84
CA LEU A 340 -21.14 -3.61 -8.55
C LEU A 340 -20.17 -4.23 -7.53
N GLU A 341 -20.70 -4.95 -6.54
CA GLU A 341 -19.94 -5.64 -5.50
C GLU A 341 -19.00 -6.70 -6.10
N GLU A 342 -19.52 -7.61 -6.94
CA GLU A 342 -18.72 -8.60 -7.65
C GLU A 342 -17.61 -7.96 -8.51
N ALA A 343 -17.92 -6.83 -9.15
CA ALA A 343 -16.95 -6.10 -9.96
C ALA A 343 -15.87 -5.41 -9.12
N GLN A 344 -16.20 -4.95 -7.91
CA GLN A 344 -15.26 -4.39 -6.94
C GLN A 344 -14.33 -5.47 -6.37
N GLU A 345 -14.82 -6.67 -6.10
CA GLU A 345 -14.01 -7.82 -5.69
C GLU A 345 -13.04 -8.26 -6.81
N GLU A 346 -13.55 -8.41 -8.04
CA GLU A 346 -12.74 -8.73 -9.21
C GLU A 346 -11.64 -7.66 -9.40
N MET A 347 -11.99 -6.39 -9.21
CA MET A 347 -11.04 -5.28 -9.26
C MET A 347 -9.96 -5.38 -8.17
N ALA A 348 -10.35 -5.63 -6.91
CA ALA A 348 -9.41 -5.76 -5.81
C ALA A 348 -8.39 -6.88 -6.07
N SER A 349 -8.86 -8.02 -6.60
CA SER A 349 -7.98 -9.15 -6.98
C SER A 349 -6.99 -8.77 -8.09
N ARG A 350 -7.43 -8.06 -9.14
CA ARG A 350 -6.59 -7.61 -10.26
C ARG A 350 -5.60 -6.54 -9.83
N LYS A 351 -6.01 -5.61 -8.97
CA LYS A 351 -5.15 -4.56 -8.41
C LYS A 351 -4.06 -5.15 -7.53
N ALA A 352 -4.38 -6.19 -6.76
CA ALA A 352 -3.38 -6.96 -6.04
C ALA A 352 -2.38 -7.55 -7.03
N GLN A 353 -2.83 -8.36 -7.99
CA GLN A 353 -1.93 -8.96 -9.00
C GLN A 353 -1.04 -7.92 -9.72
N ALA A 354 -1.62 -6.77 -10.08
CA ALA A 354 -0.92 -5.65 -10.70
C ALA A 354 0.08 -4.95 -9.77
N LYS A 355 -0.09 -4.96 -8.45
CA LYS A 355 0.92 -4.49 -7.49
C LYS A 355 2.02 -5.52 -7.17
N GLY A 356 1.89 -6.75 -7.65
CA GLY A 356 2.85 -7.83 -7.33
C GLY A 356 2.68 -8.40 -5.92
N THR A 357 1.77 -7.80 -5.13
CA THR A 357 0.95 -8.49 -4.14
C THR A 357 0.24 -9.62 -4.86
N ALA A 358 0.71 -10.87 -4.76
CA ALA A 358 -0.07 -11.99 -5.31
C ALA A 358 -1.52 -11.85 -4.82
N ALA A 359 -2.47 -11.98 -5.74
CA ALA A 359 -3.85 -12.19 -5.34
C ALA A 359 -3.88 -13.38 -4.37
N PRO A 360 -4.88 -13.45 -3.45
CA PRO A 360 -5.10 -14.61 -2.61
C PRO A 360 -4.81 -15.90 -3.37
N ALA A 361 -3.71 -16.57 -3.06
CA ALA A 361 -3.39 -17.79 -3.79
C ALA A 361 -4.43 -18.84 -3.35
N ALA A 362 -5.39 -19.12 -4.23
CA ALA A 362 -6.09 -20.39 -4.20
C ALA A 362 -5.05 -21.51 -4.17
N ILE A 363 -5.18 -22.44 -3.23
CA ILE A 363 -4.25 -23.56 -3.11
C ILE A 363 -4.35 -24.44 -4.34
N THR A 364 -3.22 -24.96 -4.84
CA THR A 364 -3.18 -25.81 -6.05
C THR A 364 -3.78 -27.19 -5.82
N SER A 365 -3.79 -27.66 -4.57
CA SER A 365 -4.51 -28.86 -4.13
C SER A 365 -4.76 -28.78 -2.62
N ALA A 366 -5.96 -29.18 -2.20
CA ALA A 366 -6.36 -29.35 -0.80
C ALA A 366 -6.15 -30.79 -0.29
N GLU A 367 -5.86 -31.74 -1.19
CA GLU A 367 -5.66 -33.15 -0.85
C GLU A 367 -4.29 -33.35 -0.19
N GLY A 368 -4.27 -34.04 0.94
CA GLY A 368 -3.03 -34.38 1.67
C GLY A 368 -2.46 -33.28 2.57
N VAL A 369 -3.08 -32.09 2.61
CA VAL A 369 -2.66 -30.99 3.50
C VAL A 369 -2.90 -31.38 4.96
N LYS A 370 -1.86 -31.29 5.79
CA LYS A 370 -1.90 -31.57 7.24
C LYS A 370 -1.44 -30.40 8.09
N LYS A 371 -0.61 -29.49 7.56
CA LYS A 371 -0.06 -28.36 8.33
C LYS A 371 -0.16 -27.02 7.61
N VAL A 372 -0.84 -26.07 8.24
CA VAL A 372 -0.96 -24.66 7.81
C VAL A 372 -0.21 -23.77 8.81
N VAL A 373 0.69 -22.93 8.32
CA VAL A 373 1.55 -22.07 9.14
C VAL A 373 1.32 -20.61 8.80
N PHE A 374 0.89 -19.81 9.76
CA PHE A 374 0.76 -18.36 9.60
C PHE A 374 2.06 -17.67 10.02
N ALA A 375 2.70 -16.92 9.14
CA ALA A 375 3.97 -16.27 9.45
C ALA A 375 3.96 -14.75 9.22
N CYS A 376 4.39 -14.01 10.25
CA CYS A 376 4.68 -12.58 10.18
C CYS A 376 6.16 -12.32 10.53
N ASP A 377 6.61 -11.06 10.51
CA ASP A 377 8.02 -10.73 10.70
C ASP A 377 8.55 -11.21 12.08
N ALA A 378 7.83 -10.91 13.16
CA ALA A 378 8.23 -11.31 14.51
C ALA A 378 7.60 -12.61 15.03
N GLY A 379 6.59 -13.16 14.33
CA GLY A 379 5.84 -14.35 14.75
C GLY A 379 4.90 -14.19 15.95
N MET A 380 4.92 -13.04 16.62
CA MET A 380 4.15 -12.72 17.82
C MET A 380 3.27 -11.49 17.55
N GLY A 381 2.01 -11.69 17.19
CA GLY A 381 1.09 -10.59 16.84
C GLY A 381 0.00 -11.03 15.86
N SER A 382 -0.15 -10.31 14.75
CA SER A 382 -1.21 -10.53 13.76
C SER A 382 -1.26 -11.96 13.20
N SER A 383 -0.11 -12.62 12.99
CA SER A 383 -0.08 -14.02 12.51
C SER A 383 -0.62 -15.02 13.54
N ALA A 384 -0.42 -14.76 14.83
CA ALA A 384 -0.96 -15.58 15.90
C ALA A 384 -2.49 -15.47 15.94
N MET A 385 -3.03 -14.25 15.85
CA MET A 385 -4.47 -14.02 15.79
C MET A 385 -5.11 -14.66 14.55
N GLY A 386 -4.48 -14.50 13.38
CA GLY A 386 -4.93 -15.14 12.14
C GLY A 386 -4.92 -16.66 12.21
N ALA A 387 -3.86 -17.26 12.75
CA ALA A 387 -3.78 -18.71 12.96
C ALA A 387 -4.89 -19.22 13.88
N THR A 388 -5.12 -18.53 15.00
CA THR A 388 -6.14 -18.93 15.97
C THR A 388 -7.54 -18.85 15.37
N LYS A 389 -7.89 -17.74 14.69
CA LYS A 389 -9.18 -17.58 14.01
C LYS A 389 -9.40 -18.67 12.96
N PHE A 390 -8.39 -18.91 12.12
CA PHE A 390 -8.46 -19.93 11.07
C PHE A 390 -8.59 -21.35 11.66
N ARG A 391 -7.80 -21.66 12.70
CA ARG A 391 -7.84 -22.93 13.43
C ARG A 391 -9.23 -23.19 14.01
N ASN A 392 -9.81 -22.21 14.69
CA ASN A 392 -11.12 -22.36 15.33
C ASN A 392 -12.22 -22.57 14.29
N ARG A 393 -12.13 -21.87 13.16
CA ARG A 393 -13.08 -22.01 12.06
C ARG A 393 -12.97 -23.37 11.35
N ILE A 394 -11.76 -23.83 11.02
CA ILE A 394 -11.52 -25.07 10.24
C ILE A 394 -11.67 -26.35 11.05
N LYS A 395 -11.50 -26.30 12.38
CA LYS A 395 -11.52 -27.48 13.26
C LYS A 395 -12.80 -28.32 13.16
N ALA A 396 -13.95 -27.70 12.89
CA ALA A 396 -15.21 -28.41 12.71
C ALA A 396 -15.25 -29.27 11.43
N ASN A 397 -14.53 -28.87 10.39
CA ASN A 397 -14.54 -29.51 9.06
C ASN A 397 -13.29 -30.37 8.81
N ARG A 398 -12.14 -30.02 9.40
CA ARG A 398 -10.84 -30.71 9.28
C ARG A 398 -10.13 -30.76 10.64
N PRO A 399 -10.57 -31.60 11.58
CA PRO A 399 -9.93 -31.74 12.89
C PRO A 399 -8.51 -32.34 12.80
N ASP A 400 -8.18 -32.96 11.67
CA ASP A 400 -6.86 -33.52 11.34
C ASP A 400 -5.80 -32.45 11.01
N LEU A 401 -6.22 -31.22 10.75
CA LEU A 401 -5.36 -30.15 10.25
C LEU A 401 -4.68 -29.37 11.40
N THR A 402 -3.35 -29.35 11.37
CA THR A 402 -2.52 -28.62 12.34
C THR A 402 -2.33 -27.18 11.87
N VAL A 403 -2.79 -26.20 12.65
CA VAL A 403 -2.59 -24.77 12.38
C VAL A 403 -1.71 -24.16 13.47
N ILE A 404 -0.61 -23.53 13.04
CA ILE A 404 0.37 -22.87 13.94
C ILE A 404 0.76 -21.50 13.41
N ASN A 405 1.41 -20.68 14.23
CA ASN A 405 2.05 -19.44 13.82
C ASN A 405 3.55 -19.43 14.16
N THR A 406 4.33 -18.64 13.41
CA THR A 406 5.78 -18.51 13.59
C THR A 406 6.30 -17.21 12.97
N SER A 407 7.58 -16.88 13.16
CA SER A 407 8.25 -15.86 12.36
C SER A 407 8.53 -16.40 10.95
N VAL A 408 8.50 -15.54 9.93
CA VAL A 408 8.76 -15.93 8.53
C VAL A 408 10.12 -16.62 8.33
N ASP A 409 11.10 -16.33 9.19
CA ASP A 409 12.43 -16.93 9.09
C ASP A 409 12.50 -18.32 9.74
N THR A 410 11.48 -18.71 10.50
CA THR A 410 11.42 -19.95 11.28
C THR A 410 10.21 -20.80 10.90
N ILE A 411 9.78 -20.75 9.63
CA ILE A 411 8.72 -21.62 9.13
C ILE A 411 9.22 -23.07 9.12
N PRO A 412 8.52 -24.02 9.77
CA PRO A 412 8.91 -25.42 9.76
C PRO A 412 8.98 -26.01 8.36
N GLN A 413 9.96 -26.89 8.11
CA GLN A 413 10.13 -27.53 6.80
C GLN A 413 9.02 -28.54 6.47
N ASP A 414 8.22 -28.97 7.45
CA ASP A 414 7.04 -29.81 7.22
C ASP A 414 5.75 -29.00 7.01
N CYS A 415 5.89 -27.70 6.71
CA CYS A 415 4.78 -26.82 6.33
C CYS A 415 4.24 -27.18 4.94
N ASP A 416 2.94 -27.48 4.85
CA ASP A 416 2.27 -27.69 3.56
C ASP A 416 1.78 -26.36 2.96
N ILE A 417 1.24 -25.49 3.81
CA ILE A 417 0.73 -24.17 3.42
C ILE A 417 1.27 -23.09 4.36
N ALA A 418 1.97 -22.09 3.83
CA ALA A 418 2.38 -20.92 4.58
C ALA A 418 1.51 -19.70 4.23
N VAL A 419 0.84 -19.13 5.22
CA VAL A 419 0.02 -17.93 5.11
C VAL A 419 0.83 -16.72 5.57
N VAL A 420 1.15 -15.80 4.66
CA VAL A 420 2.04 -14.67 4.94
C VAL A 420 1.54 -13.37 4.34
N GLN A 421 1.92 -12.24 4.95
CA GLN A 421 1.71 -10.93 4.35
C GLN A 421 2.44 -10.82 3.02
N VAL A 422 1.89 -10.06 2.08
CA VAL A 422 2.51 -9.86 0.76
C VAL A 422 3.99 -9.47 0.86
N THR A 423 4.32 -8.57 1.77
CA THR A 423 5.68 -8.04 1.93
C THR A 423 6.70 -9.11 2.33
N LEU A 424 6.25 -10.27 2.81
CA LEU A 424 7.08 -11.35 3.35
C LEU A 424 7.18 -12.58 2.43
N VAL A 425 6.54 -12.56 1.25
CA VAL A 425 6.46 -13.71 0.34
C VAL A 425 7.83 -14.21 -0.12
N GLU A 426 8.73 -13.31 -0.49
CA GLU A 426 10.08 -13.70 -0.95
C GLU A 426 10.91 -14.34 0.17
N ARG A 427 10.73 -13.88 1.42
CA ARG A 427 11.37 -14.49 2.59
C ARG A 427 10.79 -15.88 2.88
N ALA A 428 9.47 -16.00 2.84
CA ALA A 428 8.78 -17.29 3.03
C ALA A 428 9.20 -18.33 1.97
N ARG A 429 9.29 -17.93 0.68
CA ARG A 429 9.73 -18.82 -0.41
C ARG A 429 11.17 -19.30 -0.26
N LYS A 430 12.04 -18.48 0.33
CA LYS A 430 13.42 -18.91 0.65
C LYS A 430 13.46 -19.88 1.82
N CYS A 431 12.58 -19.69 2.81
CA CYS A 431 12.49 -20.56 3.99
C CYS A 431 11.88 -21.93 3.64
N VAL A 432 10.76 -21.96 2.91
CA VAL A 432 10.02 -23.17 2.54
C VAL A 432 9.68 -23.19 1.04
N PRO A 433 10.61 -23.63 0.17
CA PRO A 433 10.44 -23.56 -1.30
C PRO A 433 9.38 -24.55 -1.84
N HIS A 434 9.05 -25.60 -1.09
CA HIS A 434 8.09 -26.64 -1.43
C HIS A 434 6.66 -26.37 -0.93
N ALA A 435 6.49 -25.48 0.06
CA ALA A 435 5.19 -25.16 0.64
C ALA A 435 4.34 -24.29 -0.29
N GLN A 436 3.03 -24.48 -0.28
CA GLN A 436 2.10 -23.59 -0.95
C GLN A 436 2.02 -22.26 -0.19
N ILE A 437 2.19 -21.13 -0.87
CA ILE A 437 2.19 -19.81 -0.21
C ILE A 437 0.85 -19.12 -0.45
N VAL A 438 0.10 -18.87 0.63
CA VAL A 438 -1.13 -18.05 0.62
C VAL A 438 -0.77 -16.65 1.07
N THR A 439 -1.11 -15.67 0.24
CA THR A 439 -0.76 -14.27 0.47
C THR A 439 -1.95 -13.47 0.93
N ILE A 440 -1.74 -12.71 2.01
CA ILE A 440 -2.78 -11.89 2.62
C ILE A 440 -2.30 -10.44 2.80
N ASN A 441 -3.22 -9.51 2.94
CA ASN A 441 -2.95 -8.13 3.33
C ASN A 441 -3.08 -7.97 4.85
N ASN A 442 -4.09 -8.61 5.44
CA ASN A 442 -4.38 -8.56 6.87
C ASN A 442 -4.68 -9.97 7.42
N PHE A 443 -4.20 -10.27 8.62
CA PHE A 443 -4.43 -11.58 9.26
C PHE A 443 -5.81 -11.72 9.91
N LEU A 444 -6.52 -10.62 10.16
CA LEU A 444 -7.80 -10.63 10.88
C LEU A 444 -9.01 -10.77 9.95
N ALA A 445 -8.95 -10.09 8.80
CA ALA A 445 -10.00 -10.06 7.80
C ALA A 445 -9.34 -9.91 6.42
N ASP A 446 -9.30 -11.01 5.67
CA ASP A 446 -8.83 -11.04 4.29
C ASP A 446 -9.60 -12.14 3.53
N PRO A 447 -10.21 -11.82 2.38
CA PRO A 447 -10.94 -12.79 1.56
C PRO A 447 -10.12 -14.04 1.17
N ALA A 448 -8.78 -13.94 1.20
CA ALA A 448 -7.89 -15.08 1.02
C ALA A 448 -8.07 -16.16 2.08
N LEU A 449 -8.32 -15.76 3.33
CA LEU A 449 -8.52 -16.67 4.43
C LEU A 449 -9.87 -17.37 4.30
N ASP A 450 -10.90 -16.67 3.83
CA ASP A 450 -12.21 -17.25 3.52
C ASP A 450 -12.09 -18.28 2.40
N THR A 451 -11.41 -17.93 1.31
CA THR A 451 -11.17 -18.83 0.18
C THR A 451 -10.39 -20.08 0.61
N LEU A 452 -9.32 -19.91 1.40
CA LEU A 452 -8.51 -21.01 1.92
C LEU A 452 -9.35 -21.93 2.83
N PHE A 453 -10.21 -21.34 3.65
CA PHE A 453 -11.10 -22.07 4.54
C PHE A 453 -12.10 -22.93 3.75
N GLU A 454 -12.75 -22.37 2.71
CA GLU A 454 -13.70 -23.10 1.86
C GLU A 454 -13.02 -24.26 1.13
N GLN A 455 -11.83 -24.03 0.57
CA GLN A 455 -11.07 -25.04 -0.17
C GLN A 455 -10.65 -26.22 0.72
N LEU A 456 -10.17 -25.93 1.94
CA LEU A 456 -9.78 -26.99 2.89
C LEU A 456 -10.99 -27.71 3.49
N SER A 457 -12.13 -27.02 3.64
CA SER A 457 -13.39 -27.61 4.13
C SER A 457 -14.02 -28.57 3.11
N ALA A 458 -14.00 -28.21 1.82
CA ALA A 458 -14.54 -29.06 0.75
C ALA A 458 -13.79 -30.41 0.62
N ALA A 459 -12.51 -30.46 1.00
CA ALA A 459 -11.69 -31.67 0.97
C ALA A 459 -11.93 -32.63 2.17
N GLY A 460 -12.70 -32.22 3.19
CA GLY A 460 -12.99 -33.03 4.39
C GLY A 460 -14.29 -33.84 4.33
N GLY A 461 -15.05 -33.76 3.24
CA GLY A 461 -16.43 -34.26 3.13
C GLY A 461 -16.65 -35.75 2.88
N GLN A 462 -15.68 -36.63 3.20
CA GLN A 462 -15.87 -38.07 3.12
C GLN A 462 -15.19 -38.79 4.30
N GLU A 463 -15.93 -39.02 5.38
CA GLU A 463 -16.08 -40.34 6.04
C GLU A 463 -16.78 -40.24 7.43
N ASN A 464 -18.04 -40.69 7.43
CA ASN A 464 -18.76 -41.53 8.41
C ASN A 464 -19.03 -41.17 9.89
N ASN A 465 -20.29 -41.50 10.22
CA ASN A 465 -20.99 -41.45 11.50
C ASN A 465 -20.54 -42.49 12.56
N ALA A 466 -20.66 -42.06 13.83
CA ALA A 466 -20.96 -42.81 15.08
C ALA A 466 -19.83 -43.61 15.78
N PRO A 467 -19.98 -43.98 17.07
CA PRO A 467 -20.46 -43.23 18.24
C PRO A 467 -19.44 -43.22 19.41
N GLN A 468 -19.70 -42.39 20.42
CA GLN A 468 -18.92 -42.23 21.66
C GLN A 468 -18.91 -43.50 22.54
N PRO A 469 -17.79 -43.81 23.22
CA PRO A 469 -17.88 -44.32 24.60
C PRO A 469 -16.86 -43.70 25.59
N ALA A 470 -17.15 -43.96 26.86
CA ALA A 470 -16.69 -43.30 28.07
C ALA A 470 -15.36 -43.80 28.66
N GLY A 471 -14.72 -42.93 29.46
CA GLY A 471 -14.06 -43.25 30.74
C GLY A 471 -12.67 -43.93 30.72
N GLY A 472 -11.68 -43.28 31.32
CA GLY A 472 -10.44 -43.94 31.76
C GLY A 472 -9.27 -42.97 31.95
N ALA A 473 -9.04 -42.54 33.19
CA ALA A 473 -8.04 -41.57 33.60
C ALA A 473 -6.59 -42.09 33.56
N ALA A 474 -5.65 -41.17 33.31
CA ALA A 474 -4.31 -41.17 33.90
C ALA A 474 -3.80 -39.72 34.02
N GLU A 475 -4.05 -39.12 35.19
CA GLU A 475 -3.28 -38.01 35.79
C GLU A 475 -1.84 -38.50 36.12
N LYS A 476 -0.72 -37.76 36.13
CA LYS A 476 -0.36 -36.39 36.59
C LYS A 476 1.15 -36.16 36.23
N PRO A 477 1.79 -34.97 36.41
CA PRO A 477 1.37 -33.85 37.26
C PRO A 477 1.27 -32.48 36.58
N SER A 478 0.12 -31.87 36.84
CA SER A 478 -0.04 -30.43 37.03
C SER A 478 0.79 -29.99 38.25
N ALA A 479 1.61 -28.96 38.06
CA ALA A 479 1.99 -28.04 39.12
C ALA A 479 1.17 -26.75 38.92
N ASN A 480 -0.07 -26.76 39.39
CA ASN A 480 -0.86 -25.55 39.52
C ASN A 480 -0.33 -24.77 40.74
N SER A 481 0.32 -23.63 40.52
CA SER A 481 0.23 -22.55 41.49
C SER A 481 -0.71 -21.51 40.90
N GLY A 482 -1.98 -21.55 41.30
CA GLY A 482 -2.97 -20.57 40.90
C GLY A 482 -2.46 -19.16 41.21
N LYS A 483 -2.15 -18.39 40.18
CA LYS A 483 -2.01 -16.94 40.25
C LYS A 483 -3.15 -16.36 39.43
N GLU A 484 -4.18 -15.85 40.11
CA GLU A 484 -5.25 -15.10 39.44
C GLU A 484 -4.61 -13.91 38.70
N ILE A 485 -4.66 -13.95 37.36
CA ILE A 485 -4.11 -12.91 36.47
C ILE A 485 -4.94 -11.61 36.59
N LEU A 486 -6.24 -11.74 36.87
CA LEU A 486 -7.15 -10.65 37.19
C LEU A 486 -7.73 -10.84 38.59
N VAL A 487 -7.63 -9.82 39.43
CA VAL A 487 -8.18 -9.80 40.79
C VAL A 487 -9.22 -8.69 40.92
N LYS A 488 -10.17 -8.83 41.86
CA LYS A 488 -11.23 -7.82 42.09
C LYS A 488 -10.67 -6.41 42.32
N ASP A 489 -9.56 -6.31 43.06
CA ASP A 489 -8.92 -5.03 43.36
C ASP A 489 -8.31 -4.34 42.12
N GLY A 490 -8.07 -5.11 41.05
CA GLY A 490 -7.57 -4.66 39.76
C GLY A 490 -8.65 -4.10 38.83
N ILE A 491 -9.92 -4.09 39.24
CA ILE A 491 -11.03 -3.51 38.46
C ILE A 491 -11.46 -2.18 39.08
N LYS A 492 -11.54 -1.14 38.25
CA LYS A 492 -12.06 0.18 38.60
C LYS A 492 -13.16 0.58 37.61
N LEU A 493 -14.38 0.72 38.12
CA LEU A 493 -15.55 1.10 37.35
C LEU A 493 -15.97 2.55 37.65
N ASN A 494 -16.73 3.16 36.75
CA ASN A 494 -17.31 4.51 36.88
C ASN A 494 -16.28 5.62 37.11
N LEU A 495 -15.13 5.53 36.44
CA LEU A 495 -14.13 6.59 36.53
C LEU A 495 -14.54 7.79 35.69
N LYS A 496 -14.28 8.99 36.22
CA LYS A 496 -14.44 10.23 35.47
C LYS A 496 -13.36 10.34 34.39
N PRO A 497 -13.67 10.91 33.21
CA PRO A 497 -12.70 11.04 32.14
C PRO A 497 -11.50 11.89 32.59
N VAL A 498 -10.30 11.44 32.22
CA VAL A 498 -9.01 12.09 32.50
C VAL A 498 -8.22 12.21 31.20
N SER A 499 -7.00 12.77 31.24
CA SER A 499 -6.11 12.76 30.07
C SER A 499 -5.66 11.33 29.74
N LYS A 500 -5.24 11.11 28.48
CA LYS A 500 -4.71 9.82 28.03
C LYS A 500 -3.53 9.38 28.91
N GLU A 501 -2.62 10.30 29.16
CA GLU A 501 -1.42 10.09 29.95
C GLU A 501 -1.78 9.72 31.40
N ASP A 502 -2.77 10.37 31.99
CA ASP A 502 -3.23 10.06 33.35
C ASP A 502 -3.94 8.70 33.42
N ALA A 503 -4.70 8.33 32.38
CA ALA A 503 -5.35 7.03 32.33
C ALA A 503 -4.32 5.88 32.19
N ILE A 504 -3.31 6.04 31.34
CA ILE A 504 -2.21 5.08 31.21
C ILE A 504 -1.41 5.00 32.52
N ARG A 505 -1.15 6.16 33.15
CA ARG A 505 -0.45 6.22 34.44
C ARG A 505 -1.23 5.51 35.55
N ALA A 506 -2.54 5.77 35.67
CA ALA A 506 -3.39 5.14 36.67
C ALA A 506 -3.46 3.61 36.49
N ALA A 507 -3.49 3.12 35.25
CA ALA A 507 -3.39 1.68 34.97
C ALA A 507 -2.03 1.11 35.42
N GLY A 508 -0.93 1.80 35.09
CA GLY A 508 0.42 1.42 35.54
C GLY A 508 0.58 1.43 37.06
N GLU A 509 0.09 2.46 37.75
CA GLU A 509 0.10 2.55 39.21
C GLU A 509 -0.69 1.42 39.87
N LEU A 510 -1.82 1.03 39.30
CA LEU A 510 -2.61 -0.09 39.79
C LEU A 510 -1.87 -1.42 39.58
N LEU A 511 -1.18 -1.59 38.44
CA LEU A 511 -0.31 -2.74 38.21
C LEU A 511 0.85 -2.81 39.23
N THR A 512 1.48 -1.68 39.53
CA THR A 512 2.54 -1.60 40.55
C THR A 512 1.99 -1.91 41.94
N LYS A 513 0.84 -1.33 42.31
CA LYS A 513 0.20 -1.53 43.63
C LYS A 513 -0.16 -3.01 43.88
N LEU A 514 -0.58 -3.73 42.84
CA LEU A 514 -0.90 -5.16 42.90
C LEU A 514 0.33 -6.07 42.79
N GLY A 515 1.52 -5.47 42.69
CA GLY A 515 2.81 -6.14 42.65
C GLY A 515 3.10 -6.87 41.34
N TYR A 516 2.47 -6.46 40.23
CA TYR A 516 2.73 -7.05 38.91
C TYR A 516 4.02 -6.53 38.29
N VAL A 517 4.36 -5.27 38.53
CA VAL A 517 5.50 -4.56 37.90
C VAL A 517 6.21 -3.62 38.88
N ASP A 518 7.43 -3.22 38.55
CA ASP A 518 8.12 -2.10 39.21
C ASP A 518 7.60 -0.73 38.74
N ALA A 519 7.88 0.33 39.51
CA ALA A 519 7.43 1.69 39.22
C ALA A 519 7.92 2.22 37.85
N SER A 520 9.11 1.78 37.41
CA SER A 520 9.67 2.15 36.10
C SER A 520 8.86 1.61 34.90
N TYR A 521 7.96 0.64 35.12
CA TYR A 521 7.11 0.12 34.06
C TYR A 521 6.07 1.14 33.58
N ILE A 522 5.70 2.09 34.43
CA ILE A 522 4.77 3.17 34.09
C ILE A 522 5.35 4.03 32.97
N ASP A 523 6.63 4.41 33.08
CA ASP A 523 7.33 5.17 32.04
C ASP A 523 7.40 4.37 30.73
N ALA A 524 7.66 3.06 30.82
CA ALA A 524 7.67 2.19 29.65
C ALA A 524 6.30 2.08 28.96
N MET A 525 5.18 2.13 29.70
CA MET A 525 3.83 2.18 29.11
C MET A 525 3.59 3.50 28.37
N GLN A 526 4.07 4.62 28.92
CA GLN A 526 3.96 5.93 28.29
C GLN A 526 4.84 6.03 27.03
N GLU A 527 6.07 5.51 27.07
CA GLU A 527 6.94 5.43 25.90
C GLU A 527 6.34 4.56 24.80
N ARG A 528 5.74 3.42 25.17
CA ARG A 528 5.08 2.53 24.22
C ARG A 528 3.94 3.25 23.48
N GLU A 529 3.13 4.03 24.19
CA GLU A 529 2.05 4.83 23.59
C GLU A 529 2.57 5.91 22.64
N LYS A 530 3.72 6.55 22.96
CA LYS A 530 4.33 7.58 22.10
C LYS A 530 4.79 7.04 20.75
N LEU A 531 5.21 5.78 20.69
CA LEU A 531 5.65 5.14 19.44
C LEU A 531 4.47 4.84 18.50
N LEU A 532 3.40 4.30 19.06
CA LEU A 532 2.17 3.98 18.35
C LEU A 532 1.05 3.83 19.37
N THR A 533 -0.14 4.36 19.06
CA THR A 533 -1.26 4.28 19.99
C THR A 533 -1.59 2.83 20.38
N THR A 534 -1.95 2.66 21.64
CA THR A 534 -2.44 1.42 22.24
C THR A 534 -3.96 1.30 22.19
N TYR A 535 -4.63 2.26 21.53
CA TYR A 535 -6.04 2.17 21.18
C TYR A 535 -6.27 1.07 20.13
N MET A 536 -7.31 0.26 20.33
CA MET A 536 -7.61 -0.90 19.50
C MET A 536 -8.94 -0.78 18.73
N GLY A 537 -9.65 0.34 18.87
CA GLY A 537 -10.98 0.52 18.30
C GLY A 537 -12.11 0.15 19.27
N LEU A 538 -13.35 0.41 18.86
CA LEU A 538 -14.58 0.05 19.57
C LEU A 538 -14.67 0.54 21.04
N GLY A 539 -13.92 1.58 21.38
CA GLY A 539 -13.88 2.12 22.73
C GLY A 539 -12.90 1.42 23.68
N VAL A 540 -11.93 0.66 23.17
CA VAL A 540 -10.99 -0.13 23.99
C VAL A 540 -9.53 0.25 23.74
N ALA A 541 -8.75 0.38 24.80
CA ALA A 541 -7.29 0.57 24.76
C ALA A 541 -6.57 -0.45 25.63
N ILE A 542 -5.38 -0.90 25.20
CA ILE A 542 -4.59 -1.91 25.90
C ILE A 542 -3.14 -1.42 26.12
N PRO A 543 -2.94 -0.48 27.05
CA PRO A 543 -1.60 0.00 27.37
C PRO A 543 -0.75 -1.09 28.03
N HIS A 544 0.49 -1.21 27.55
CA HIS A 544 1.50 -2.16 28.02
C HIS A 544 2.89 -1.55 27.86
N GLY A 545 3.89 -2.05 28.60
CA GLY A 545 5.26 -1.56 28.52
C GLY A 545 5.99 -1.97 27.22
N THR A 546 7.07 -1.27 26.89
CA THR A 546 7.97 -1.64 25.78
C THR A 546 8.63 -3.01 25.98
N SER A 547 9.08 -3.64 24.89
CA SER A 547 9.79 -4.93 24.95
C SER A 547 11.09 -4.89 25.78
N GLN A 548 11.70 -3.72 25.93
CA GLN A 548 12.93 -3.51 26.72
C GLN A 548 12.65 -3.51 28.23
N ALA A 549 11.42 -3.19 28.64
CA ALA A 549 10.98 -3.18 30.04
C ALA A 549 10.48 -4.54 30.54
N LYS A 550 10.63 -5.63 29.76
CA LYS A 550 10.21 -6.99 30.20
C LYS A 550 10.86 -7.41 31.52
N GLY A 551 12.10 -6.98 31.79
CA GLY A 551 12.82 -7.27 33.03
C GLY A 551 12.22 -6.64 34.30
N THR A 552 11.26 -5.72 34.17
CA THR A 552 10.61 -5.03 35.30
C THR A 552 9.22 -5.61 35.61
N VAL A 553 8.82 -6.69 34.93
CA VAL A 553 7.57 -7.43 35.20
C VAL A 553 7.86 -8.57 36.17
N LYS A 554 7.23 -8.54 37.34
CA LYS A 554 7.41 -9.52 38.43
C LYS A 554 6.52 -10.75 38.26
N LYS A 555 5.30 -10.54 37.75
CA LYS A 555 4.31 -11.59 37.47
C LYS A 555 3.28 -11.06 36.47
N THR A 556 2.70 -11.97 35.69
CA THR A 556 1.60 -11.66 34.77
C THR A 556 0.39 -11.10 35.53
N GLY A 557 -0.22 -10.04 35.03
CA GLY A 557 -1.38 -9.39 35.62
C GLY A 557 -2.08 -8.40 34.70
N ILE A 558 -3.39 -8.27 34.86
CA ILE A 558 -4.21 -7.30 34.15
C ILE A 558 -5.00 -6.45 35.14
N VAL A 559 -5.13 -5.17 34.81
CA VAL A 559 -6.03 -4.24 35.47
C VAL A 559 -7.03 -3.67 34.46
N VAL A 560 -8.24 -3.41 34.93
CA VAL A 560 -9.34 -2.89 34.12
C VAL A 560 -9.76 -1.54 34.66
N MET A 561 -9.82 -0.54 33.79
CA MET A 561 -10.34 0.78 34.12
C MET A 561 -11.44 1.17 33.14
N GLN A 562 -12.65 1.40 33.65
CA GLN A 562 -13.81 1.79 32.87
C GLN A 562 -14.11 3.28 33.10
N TYR A 563 -14.17 4.02 32.00
CA TYR A 563 -14.53 5.43 31.88
C TYR A 563 -15.79 5.54 31.01
N PRO A 564 -17.00 5.58 31.58
CA PRO A 564 -18.23 5.59 30.79
C PRO A 564 -18.33 6.74 29.78
N GLU A 565 -17.76 7.91 30.11
CA GLU A 565 -17.70 9.10 29.23
C GLU A 565 -16.54 9.08 28.20
N GLY A 566 -15.63 8.10 28.34
CA GLY A 566 -14.46 7.90 27.50
C GLY A 566 -13.28 8.83 27.78
N VAL A 567 -12.06 8.30 27.68
CA VAL A 567 -10.79 9.05 27.66
C VAL A 567 -10.39 9.28 26.21
N ALA A 568 -9.98 10.49 25.85
CA ALA A 568 -9.53 10.79 24.49
C ALA A 568 -8.20 10.07 24.18
N PHE A 569 -8.17 9.23 23.16
CA PHE A 569 -7.01 8.52 22.65
C PHE A 569 -6.73 8.93 21.19
N GLY A 570 -6.34 10.19 21.00
CA GLY A 570 -6.27 10.81 19.67
C GLY A 570 -7.64 11.34 19.25
N GLU A 571 -8.09 10.99 18.04
CA GLU A 571 -9.42 11.36 17.52
C GLU A 571 -10.54 10.47 18.11
N ASP A 572 -10.19 9.30 18.65
CA ASP A 572 -11.13 8.34 19.22
C ASP A 572 -11.21 8.42 20.75
N LYS A 573 -12.23 7.80 21.34
CA LYS A 573 -12.41 7.68 22.80
C LYS A 573 -12.30 6.23 23.26
N ALA A 574 -11.53 5.99 24.32
CA ALA A 574 -11.45 4.71 25.01
C ALA A 574 -12.29 4.75 26.30
N GLN A 575 -13.31 3.89 26.38
CA GLN A 575 -14.17 3.70 27.55
C GLN A 575 -13.69 2.56 28.44
N LEU A 576 -12.93 1.61 27.89
CA LEU A 576 -12.30 0.52 28.62
C LEU A 576 -10.80 0.54 28.38
N ILE A 577 -10.02 0.53 29.46
CA ILE A 577 -8.57 0.51 29.43
C ILE A 577 -8.09 -0.74 30.17
N PHE A 578 -7.38 -1.61 29.45
CA PHE A 578 -6.80 -2.84 29.98
C PHE A 578 -5.29 -2.67 30.13
N GLY A 579 -4.82 -2.37 31.34
CA GLY A 579 -3.40 -2.32 31.63
C GLY A 579 -2.84 -3.73 31.75
N ILE A 580 -1.86 -4.09 30.91
CA ILE A 580 -1.30 -5.45 30.87
C ILE A 580 0.16 -5.45 31.27
N ALA A 581 0.50 -6.36 32.19
CA ALA A 581 1.86 -6.79 32.49
C ALA A 581 1.98 -8.29 32.20
N GLY A 582 2.81 -8.70 31.25
CA GLY A 582 2.92 -10.10 30.83
C GLY A 582 4.34 -10.66 30.96
N VAL A 583 4.47 -11.87 31.53
CA VAL A 583 5.68 -12.70 31.48
C VAL A 583 5.40 -13.89 30.56
N GLY A 584 6.18 -14.08 29.49
CA GLY A 584 5.94 -15.16 28.52
C GLY A 584 4.57 -15.06 27.84
N ASP A 585 3.96 -16.21 27.53
CA ASP A 585 2.71 -16.33 26.76
C ASP A 585 1.42 -16.35 27.63
N GLU A 586 1.54 -16.24 28.96
CA GLU A 586 0.41 -16.36 29.91
C GLU A 586 -0.66 -15.28 29.76
N HIS A 587 -0.29 -14.11 29.23
CA HIS A 587 -1.22 -13.00 29.01
C HIS A 587 -2.10 -13.20 27.76
N LEU A 588 -1.79 -14.19 26.91
CA LEU A 588 -2.51 -14.47 25.67
C LEU A 588 -3.89 -15.07 25.92
N GLU A 589 -4.05 -15.90 26.97
CA GLU A 589 -5.35 -16.50 27.34
C GLU A 589 -6.39 -15.44 27.76
N LEU A 590 -5.94 -14.35 28.38
CA LEU A 590 -6.83 -13.27 28.82
C LEU A 590 -7.06 -12.24 27.70
N LEU A 591 -6.07 -12.03 26.82
CA LEU A 591 -6.30 -11.31 25.56
C LEU A 591 -7.34 -12.01 24.69
N GLU A 592 -7.35 -13.34 24.64
CA GLU A 592 -8.37 -14.14 23.96
C GLU A 592 -9.79 -13.83 24.50
N LYS A 593 -9.93 -13.69 25.82
CA LYS A 593 -11.22 -13.35 26.46
C LYS A 593 -11.65 -11.90 26.22
N ILE A 594 -10.71 -10.96 26.32
CA ILE A 594 -10.96 -9.54 25.97
C ILE A 594 -11.37 -9.45 24.49
N CYS A 595 -10.76 -10.24 23.61
CA CYS A 595 -11.13 -10.30 22.20
C CYS A 595 -12.50 -10.93 21.98
N GLY A 596 -12.84 -12.04 22.66
CA GLY A 596 -14.18 -12.64 22.59
C GLY A 596 -15.28 -11.68 23.06
N MET A 597 -14.99 -10.85 24.06
CA MET A 597 -15.87 -9.78 24.52
C MET A 597 -16.01 -8.64 23.50
N LEU A 598 -14.96 -8.31 22.75
CA LEU A 598 -15.02 -7.32 21.66
C LEU A 598 -15.85 -7.79 20.46
N GLU A 599 -16.02 -9.10 20.28
CA GLU A 599 -16.83 -9.70 19.21
C GLU A 599 -18.34 -9.68 19.53
N ASP A 600 -18.71 -9.59 20.82
CA ASP A 600 -20.08 -9.48 21.29
C ASP A 600 -20.43 -8.02 21.62
N GLU A 601 -21.04 -7.33 20.66
CA GLU A 601 -21.42 -5.91 20.76
C GLU A 601 -22.33 -5.62 21.97
N GLU A 602 -23.20 -6.56 22.36
CA GLU A 602 -24.09 -6.41 23.51
C GLU A 602 -23.29 -6.46 24.83
N THR A 603 -22.42 -7.47 24.97
CA THR A 603 -21.52 -7.58 26.14
C THR A 603 -20.57 -6.39 26.23
N LEU A 604 -20.03 -5.91 25.11
CA LEU A 604 -19.13 -4.75 25.09
C LEU A 604 -19.83 -3.46 25.52
N GLU A 605 -21.05 -3.20 25.01
CA GLU A 605 -21.83 -2.03 25.38
C GLU A 605 -22.32 -2.07 26.84
N GLU A 606 -22.61 -3.26 27.38
CA GLU A 606 -22.90 -3.45 28.80
C GLU A 606 -21.65 -3.19 29.65
N PHE A 607 -20.49 -3.71 29.27
CA PHE A 607 -19.24 -3.46 30.01
C PHE A 607 -18.90 -1.98 30.03
N LYS A 608 -19.12 -1.21 28.97
CA LYS A 608 -18.85 0.25 29.00
C LYS A 608 -19.65 1.01 30.07
N LYS A 609 -20.74 0.43 30.61
CA LYS A 609 -21.70 1.11 31.50
C LYS A 609 -21.99 0.37 32.81
N THR A 610 -21.53 -0.87 32.96
CA THR A 610 -21.84 -1.71 34.13
C THR A 610 -21.24 -1.15 35.42
N ASN A 611 -21.96 -1.37 36.53
CA ASN A 611 -21.51 -1.05 37.89
C ASN A 611 -21.12 -2.30 38.68
N ASP A 612 -21.21 -3.48 38.06
CA ASP A 612 -21.03 -4.76 38.75
C ASP A 612 -19.65 -5.36 38.47
N ILE A 613 -18.76 -5.27 39.47
CA ILE A 613 -17.44 -5.90 39.43
C ILE A 613 -17.55 -7.43 39.35
N GLY A 614 -18.60 -8.03 39.93
CA GLY A 614 -18.85 -9.47 39.86
C GLY A 614 -19.13 -9.93 38.44
N TRP A 615 -19.99 -9.21 37.71
CA TRP A 615 -20.26 -9.44 36.30
C TRP A 615 -19.00 -9.31 35.44
N VAL A 616 -18.19 -8.27 35.68
CA VAL A 616 -16.90 -8.09 34.96
C VAL A 616 -15.95 -9.26 35.23
N MET A 617 -15.87 -9.71 36.48
CA MET A 617 -15.05 -10.86 36.86
C MET A 617 -15.55 -12.15 36.22
N GLU A 618 -16.86 -12.35 36.10
CA GLU A 618 -17.43 -13.53 35.42
C GLU A 618 -17.09 -13.55 33.93
N LYS A 619 -17.23 -12.40 33.25
CA LYS A 619 -16.95 -12.29 31.81
C LYS A 619 -15.48 -12.39 31.45
N LEU A 620 -14.57 -12.07 32.39
CA LEU A 620 -13.12 -12.10 32.18
C LEU A 620 -12.39 -13.28 32.87
N LYS A 621 -13.09 -14.10 33.67
CA LYS A 621 -12.52 -15.31 34.30
C LYS A 621 -12.49 -16.50 33.39
#